data_AF-A0A0P9PZS7-F1
#
_entry.id   AF-A0A0P9PZS7-F1
#
_cell.length_a   1.000
_cell.length_b   1.000
_cell.length_c   1.000
_cell.angle_alpha   90.00
_cell.angle_beta   90.00
_cell.angle_gamma   90.00
#
_symmetry.space_group_name_H-M   'P 1'
#
loop_
_entity.id
_entity.type
_entity.pdbx_description
1 polymer ?
#
loop_
_entity_poly.entity_id
_entity_poly.type
_entity_poly.pdbx_seq_one_letter_code
_entity_poly.pdbx_strand_id
1 'polypeptide(L)'
;MKSVGLTHGGFYAHFPSRDALLAEAADRAGAEAVALAIDVAASVPCEEALDSLICAYRPQEHVEGIETGCPIAVLESEMPRQAPEVRHAATRRI
;
A
#
# COMPACT_ATOMS: atom_id res chain seq x y z
N MET A 1 4.76 -13.77 -9.10
CA MET A 1 5.66 -14.00 -10.26
C MET A 1 5.11 -15.05 -11.21
N LYS A 2 4.82 -16.28 -10.76
CA LYS A 2 4.06 -17.26 -11.58
C LYS A 2 2.71 -16.72 -12.07
N SER A 3 2.05 -15.90 -11.26
CA SER A 3 0.77 -15.25 -11.57
C SER A 3 0.81 -14.29 -12.77
N VAL A 4 1.99 -13.76 -13.14
CA VAL A 4 2.17 -12.86 -14.28
C VAL A 4 2.97 -13.50 -15.43
N GLY A 5 3.17 -14.82 -15.39
CA GLY A 5 3.86 -15.56 -16.45
C GLY A 5 5.36 -15.28 -16.60
N LEU A 6 5.97 -14.52 -15.69
CA LEU A 6 7.39 -14.17 -15.77
C LEU A 6 8.28 -15.34 -15.37
N THR A 7 9.26 -15.66 -16.21
CA THR A 7 10.37 -16.56 -15.87
C THR A 7 11.31 -15.89 -14.87
N HIS A 8 12.19 -16.66 -14.23
CA HIS A 8 13.19 -16.10 -13.30
C HIS A 8 14.03 -15.01 -13.97
N GLY A 9 14.52 -15.25 -15.20
CA GLY A 9 15.26 -14.24 -15.96
C GLY A 9 14.40 -13.03 -16.38
N GLY A 10 13.12 -13.26 -16.75
CA GLY A 10 12.21 -12.18 -17.11
C GLY A 10 11.90 -11.23 -15.96
N PHE A 11 11.87 -11.72 -14.72
CA PHE A 11 11.72 -10.86 -13.54
C PHE A 11 12.88 -9.89 -13.35
N TYR A 12 14.11 -10.41 -13.42
CA TYR A 12 15.30 -9.60 -13.20
C TYR A 12 15.60 -8.61 -14.34
N ALA A 13 14.90 -8.74 -15.47
CA ALA A 13 14.89 -7.70 -16.51
C ALA A 13 14.14 -6.43 -16.08
N HIS A 14 13.18 -6.53 -15.15
CA HIS A 14 12.37 -5.41 -14.66
C HIS A 14 12.82 -4.90 -13.29
N PHE A 15 13.22 -5.81 -12.40
CA PHE A 15 13.62 -5.45 -11.04
C PHE A 15 15.01 -6.00 -10.73
N PRO A 16 15.94 -5.19 -10.21
CA PRO A 16 17.29 -5.65 -9.89
C PRO A 16 17.32 -6.66 -8.74
N SER A 17 16.30 -6.65 -7.88
CA SER A 17 16.14 -7.61 -6.77
C SER A 17 14.67 -7.81 -6.40
N ARG A 18 14.38 -8.83 -5.59
CA ARG A 18 13.06 -8.99 -4.96
C ARG A 18 12.73 -7.79 -4.06
N ASP A 19 13.71 -7.27 -3.34
CA ASP A 19 13.50 -6.13 -2.44
C ASP A 19 13.20 -4.84 -3.22
N ALA A 20 13.79 -4.66 -4.40
CA ALA A 20 13.45 -3.55 -5.29
C ALA A 20 11.98 -3.63 -5.78
N LEU A 21 11.49 -4.83 -6.11
CA LEU A 21 10.05 -5.02 -6.39
C LEU A 21 9.20 -4.66 -5.17
N LEU A 22 9.56 -5.14 -3.98
CA LEU A 22 8.79 -4.90 -2.76
C LEU A 22 8.77 -3.41 -2.39
N ALA A 23 9.88 -2.71 -2.55
CA ALA A 23 9.97 -1.27 -2.34
C ALA A 23 9.03 -0.51 -3.30
N GLU A 24 9.03 -0.87 -4.59
CA GLU A 24 8.13 -0.26 -5.58
C GLU A 24 6.66 -0.56 -5.27
N ALA A 25 6.36 -1.79 -4.87
CA ALA A 25 5.00 -2.19 -4.49
C ALA A 25 4.50 -1.43 -3.25
N ALA A 26 5.35 -1.28 -2.23
CA ALA A 26 5.02 -0.52 -1.02
C ALA A 26 4.82 0.98 -1.33
N ASP A 27 5.67 1.55 -2.18
CA ASP A 27 5.56 2.95 -2.62
C ASP A 27 4.22 3.19 -3.34
N ARG A 28 3.88 2.32 -4.30
CA ARG A 28 2.63 2.39 -5.05
C ARG A 28 1.40 2.20 -4.16
N ALA A 29 1.42 1.21 -3.26
CA ALA A 29 0.30 0.99 -2.35
C ALA A 29 0.05 2.20 -1.44
N GLY A 30 1.14 2.82 -0.93
CA GLY A 30 1.02 4.07 -0.17
C GLY A 30 0.47 5.23 -1.01
N ALA A 31 0.87 5.32 -2.29
CA ALA A 31 0.36 6.35 -3.20
C ALA A 31 -1.15 6.19 -3.46
N GLU A 32 -1.60 4.96 -3.72
CA GLU A 32 -3.01 4.62 -3.93
C GLU A 32 -3.85 4.93 -2.67
N ALA A 33 -3.33 4.59 -1.49
CA ALA A 33 -4.01 4.90 -0.22
C ALA A 33 -4.17 6.41 0.03
N VAL A 34 -3.12 7.20 -0.26
CA VAL A 34 -3.18 8.67 -0.15
C VAL A 34 -4.15 9.27 -1.18
N ALA A 35 -4.12 8.78 -2.42
CA ALA A 35 -5.04 9.24 -3.46
C ALA A 35 -6.50 9.00 -3.06
N LEU A 36 -6.81 7.80 -2.55
CA LEU A 36 -8.15 7.49 -2.05
C LEU A 36 -8.57 8.41 -0.90
N ALA A 37 -7.67 8.68 0.05
CA ALA A 37 -7.97 9.60 1.16
C ALA A 37 -8.25 11.02 0.65
N ILE A 38 -7.48 11.50 -0.33
CA ILE A 38 -7.70 12.81 -0.96
C ILE A 38 -9.06 12.85 -1.66
N ASP A 39 -9.39 11.81 -2.43
CA ASP A 39 -10.67 11.73 -3.16
C ASP A 39 -11.87 11.73 -2.20
N VAL A 40 -11.78 10.97 -1.10
CA VAL A 40 -12.81 10.95 -0.05
C VAL A 40 -12.95 12.33 0.60
N ALA A 41 -11.85 12.94 1.03
CA ALA A 41 -11.89 14.25 1.67
C ALA A 41 -12.41 15.36 0.73
N ALA A 42 -12.12 15.26 -0.57
CA ALA A 42 -12.59 16.21 -1.59
C ALA A 42 -14.06 16.01 -1.98
N SER A 43 -14.67 14.87 -1.64
CA SER A 43 -16.05 14.54 -2.00
C SER A 43 -17.11 15.17 -1.08
N VAL A 44 -16.68 15.77 0.04
CA VAL A 44 -17.56 16.33 1.07
C VAL A 44 -17.09 17.73 1.51
N PRO A 45 -17.93 18.52 2.21
CA PRO A 45 -17.49 19.74 2.87
C PRO A 45 -16.33 19.49 3.85
N CYS A 46 -15.49 20.51 4.06
CA CYS A 46 -14.29 20.40 4.90
C CYS A 46 -14.62 19.96 6.34
N GLU A 47 -15.74 20.44 6.88
CA GLU A 47 -16.24 20.06 8.21
C GLU A 47 -16.61 18.58 8.35
N GLU A 48 -16.93 17.90 7.24
CA GLU A 48 -17.33 16.48 7.19
C GLU A 48 -16.19 15.56 6.72
N ALA A 49 -15.06 16.12 6.28
CA ALA A 49 -13.97 15.37 5.66
C ALA A 49 -13.37 14.32 6.61
N LEU A 50 -13.18 14.65 7.89
CA LEU A 50 -12.64 13.71 8.88
C LEU A 50 -13.58 12.53 9.13
N ASP A 51 -14.87 12.80 9.31
CA ASP A 51 -15.87 11.75 9.53
C ASP A 51 -16.00 10.85 8.30
N SER A 52 -15.90 11.43 7.10
CA SER A 52 -15.90 10.68 5.85
C SER A 52 -14.67 9.79 5.69
N LEU A 53 -13.48 10.29 6.06
CA LEU A 53 -12.26 9.48 6.09
C LEU A 53 -12.35 8.31 7.08
N ILE A 54 -12.89 8.55 8.28
CA ILE A 54 -13.11 7.51 9.29
C ILE A 54 -14.11 6.47 8.77
N CYS A 55 -15.20 6.90 8.14
CA CYS A 55 -16.19 6.01 7.54
C CYS A 55 -15.63 5.21 6.36
N ALA A 56 -14.76 5.81 5.54
CA ALA A 56 -14.09 5.11 4.44
C ALA A 56 -13.08 4.05 4.95
N TYR A 57 -12.55 4.23 6.16
CA TYR A 57 -11.63 3.29 6.80
C TYR A 57 -12.33 2.10 7.49
N ARG A 58 -13.61 1.82 7.19
CA ARG A 58 -14.45 0.93 8.02
C ARG A 58 -13.89 -0.51 8.11
N PRO A 59 -13.78 -1.09 9.32
CA PRO A 59 -13.09 -2.37 9.54
C PRO A 59 -13.72 -3.60 8.89
N GLN A 60 -15.01 -3.60 8.56
CA GLN A 60 -15.67 -4.86 8.19
C GLN A 60 -15.27 -5.35 6.80
N GLU A 61 -15.22 -4.45 5.82
CA GLU A 61 -14.69 -4.73 4.48
C GLU A 61 -13.15 -4.86 4.51
N HIS A 62 -12.48 -4.20 5.46
CA HIS A 62 -11.02 -4.25 5.64
C HIS A 62 -10.52 -5.56 6.29
N VAL A 63 -11.31 -6.11 7.22
CA VAL A 63 -11.03 -7.38 7.92
C VAL A 63 -11.41 -8.57 7.03
N GLU A 64 -12.45 -8.43 6.20
CA GLU A 64 -12.84 -9.45 5.22
C GLU A 64 -11.99 -9.38 3.94
N GLY A 65 -11.46 -8.20 3.58
CA GLY A 65 -10.63 -7.93 2.40
C GLY A 65 -9.20 -7.49 2.75
N ILE A 66 -8.50 -8.29 3.56
CA ILE A 66 -7.12 -8.00 4.02
C ILE A 66 -6.17 -7.73 2.85
N GLU A 67 -6.38 -8.38 1.69
CA GLU A 67 -5.59 -8.16 0.48
C GLU A 67 -5.73 -6.76 -0.14
N THR A 68 -6.79 -6.02 0.18
CA THR A 68 -7.10 -4.68 -0.34
C THR A 68 -7.18 -3.63 0.76
N GLY A 69 -6.84 -4.00 2.00
CA GLY A 69 -6.88 -3.10 3.15
C GLY A 69 -5.75 -2.08 3.17
N CYS A 70 -5.64 -1.37 4.29
CA CYS A 70 -4.65 -0.32 4.49
C CYS A 70 -3.26 -0.96 4.51
N PRO A 71 -2.35 -0.56 3.62
CA PRO A 71 -1.04 -1.20 3.52
C PRO A 71 -0.22 -1.04 4.80
N ILE A 72 -0.45 0.03 5.58
CA ILE A 72 0.21 0.26 6.86
C ILE A 72 -0.27 -0.75 7.90
N ALA A 73 -1.58 -0.83 8.12
CA ALA A 73 -2.16 -1.70 9.14
C ALA A 73 -1.88 -3.19 8.88
N VAL A 74 -1.85 -3.60 7.61
CA VAL A 74 -1.60 -4.99 7.23
C VAL A 74 -0.11 -5.36 7.37
N LEU A 75 0.80 -4.44 7.03
CA LEU A 75 2.24 -4.75 6.95
C LEU A 75 3.04 -4.34 8.19
N GLU A 76 2.46 -3.60 9.14
CA GLU A 76 3.18 -3.06 10.30
C GLU A 76 4.00 -4.11 11.06
N SER A 77 3.46 -5.31 11.24
CA SER A 77 4.12 -6.39 11.99
C SER A 77 5.26 -7.06 11.22
N GLU A 78 5.27 -6.94 9.89
CA GLU A 78 6.28 -7.51 9.01
C GLU A 78 7.36 -6.51 8.58
N MET A 79 7.07 -5.20 8.65
CA MET A 79 8.00 -4.14 8.25
C MET A 79 9.36 -4.20 8.96
N PRO A 80 9.47 -4.48 10.27
CA PRO A 80 10.77 -4.59 10.94
C PRO A 80 11.70 -5.67 10.35
N ARG A 81 11.13 -6.69 9.67
CA ARG A 81 11.89 -7.80 9.07
C ARG A 81 12.32 -7.52 7.63
N GLN A 82 11.82 -6.46 7.00
CA GLN A 82 12.14 -6.13 5.60
C GLN A 82 13.50 -5.44 5.46
N ALA A 83 14.05 -5.45 4.25
CA ALA A 83 15.27 -4.71 3.92
C ALA A 83 15.09 -3.18 4.12
N PRO A 84 16.17 -2.43 4.40
CA PRO A 84 16.09 -0.99 4.67
C PRO A 84 15.36 -0.17 3.59
N GLU A 85 15.56 -0.49 2.32
CA GLU A 85 14.93 0.18 1.18
C GLU A 85 13.42 -0.03 1.14
N VAL A 86 12.94 -1.21 1.51
CA VAL A 86 11.50 -1.53 1.57
C VAL A 86 10.86 -0.77 2.72
N ARG A 87 11.50 -0.74 3.90
CA ARG A 87 11.01 0.03 5.04
C ARG A 87 10.93 1.52 4.72
N HIS A 88 11.96 2.06 4.08
CA HIS A 88 11.99 3.47 3.68
C HIS A 88 10.87 3.80 2.66
N ALA A 89 10.63 2.92 1.68
CA ALA A 89 9.53 3.11 0.74
C ALA A 89 8.16 3.07 1.44
N ALA A 90 7.95 2.13 2.36
CA ALA A 90 6.71 1.98 3.10
C ALA A 90 6.37 3.20 3.98
N THR A 91 7.37 3.92 4.49
CA THR A 91 7.16 5.11 5.34
C THR A 91 7.24 6.43 4.60
N ARG A 92 7.43 6.45 3.27
CA ARG A 92 7.65 7.69 2.50
C ARG A 92 6.44 8.63 2.49
N ARG A 93 5.24 8.09 2.70
CA ARG A 93 3.94 8.80 2.60
C ARG A 93 3.19 8.87 3.93
N ILE A 94 3.91 8.62 5.04
CA ILE A 94 3.44 8.72 6.43
C ILE A 94 4.23 9.86 7.07
#